data_AF-A0A847XED1-F1
#
_entry.id   AF-A0A847XED1-F1
#
_cell.length_a   1.000
_cell.length_b   1.000
_cell.length_c   1.000
_cell.angle_alpha   90.00
_cell.angle_beta   90.00
_cell.angle_gamma   90.00
#
_symmetry.space_group_name_H-M   'P 1'
#
loop_
_entity.id
_entity.type
_entity.pdbx_description
1 polymer ?
#
loop_
_entity_poly.entity_id
_entity_poly.type
_entity_poly.pdbx_seq_one_letter_code
_entity_poly.pdbx_strand_id
1 'polypeptide(L)'
;MKKWKRYSIISLLVIAIILGLFIYTKHSVKREVTLLSDTIEEKISRILELSTVKYNYTNVATYKDNKKVNGFNMPFTSKSFIIKYSGYINAGVDLNGVETHVIDTQSIKMILDKPVIFDNVIVEEEVYIYDEKDSVFNKLSFEDLYDVLVKEKETMEEEVIQKGLLNDAEKNTRELLTSLLQGMGFENIEIIFR
;
A
#
# COMPACT_ATOMS: atom_id res chain seq x y z
N MET A 1 -61.93 24.70 -34.58
CA MET A 1 -60.91 24.85 -33.51
C MET A 1 -59.69 25.57 -34.09
N LYS A 2 -59.34 26.75 -33.56
CA LYS A 2 -58.30 27.66 -34.11
C LYS A 2 -56.98 26.92 -34.37
N LYS A 3 -56.40 27.07 -35.57
CA LYS A 3 -55.14 26.45 -36.02
C LYS A 3 -54.01 26.52 -34.98
N TRP A 4 -54.01 27.57 -34.14
CA TRP A 4 -53.12 27.76 -33.00
C TRP A 4 -53.13 26.61 -31.97
N LYS A 5 -54.29 26.02 -31.65
CA LYS A 5 -54.38 24.87 -30.72
C LYS A 5 -53.68 23.63 -31.27
N ARG A 6 -53.67 23.45 -32.60
CA ARG A 6 -53.04 22.30 -33.27
C ARG A 6 -51.50 22.41 -33.25
N TYR A 7 -50.97 23.62 -33.43
CA TYR A 7 -49.52 23.88 -33.30
C TYR A 7 -49.03 23.75 -31.85
N SER A 8 -49.84 24.17 -30.86
CA SER A 8 -49.50 23.95 -29.43
C SER A 8 -49.41 22.47 -29.06
N ILE A 9 -50.32 21.62 -29.56
CA ILE A 9 -50.29 20.17 -29.28
C ILE A 9 -49.05 19.51 -29.92
N ILE A 10 -48.70 19.89 -31.14
CA ILE A 10 -47.51 19.37 -31.83
C ILE A 10 -46.23 19.80 -31.10
N SER A 11 -46.15 21.07 -30.68
CA SER A 11 -45.02 21.58 -29.89
C SER A 11 -44.83 20.81 -28.58
N LEU A 12 -45.93 20.53 -27.87
CA LEU A 12 -45.91 19.81 -26.60
C LEU A 12 -45.46 18.36 -26.75
N LEU A 13 -45.84 17.69 -27.85
CA LEU A 13 -45.35 16.35 -28.20
C LEU A 13 -43.85 16.33 -28.50
N VAL A 14 -43.34 17.32 -29.23
CA VAL A 14 -41.90 17.42 -29.52
C VAL A 14 -41.10 17.63 -28.23
N ILE A 15 -41.58 18.49 -27.33
CA ILE A 15 -40.95 18.71 -26.02
C ILE A 15 -40.94 17.42 -25.19
N ALA A 16 -42.04 16.66 -25.19
CA ALA A 16 -42.12 15.38 -24.48
C ALA A 16 -41.14 14.34 -25.02
N ILE A 17 -40.92 14.29 -26.35
CA ILE A 17 -39.94 13.40 -26.97
C ILE A 17 -38.51 13.81 -26.61
N ILE A 18 -38.20 15.11 -26.64
CA ILE A 18 -36.88 15.62 -26.26
C ILE A 18 -36.59 15.32 -24.78
N LEU A 19 -37.57 15.53 -23.90
CA LEU A 19 -37.46 15.20 -22.49
C LEU A 19 -37.31 13.69 -22.27
N GLY A 20 -38.07 12.87 -23.00
CA GLY A 20 -37.97 11.41 -22.94
C GLY A 20 -36.60 10.90 -23.38
N LEU A 21 -36.07 11.44 -24.49
CA LEU A 21 -34.72 11.16 -24.96
C LEU A 21 -33.66 11.60 -23.94
N PHE A 22 -33.79 12.79 -23.37
CA PHE A 22 -32.87 13.30 -22.35
C PHE A 22 -32.85 12.44 -21.08
N ILE A 23 -34.02 11.98 -20.62
CA ILE A 23 -34.13 11.08 -19.46
C ILE A 23 -33.55 9.71 -19.79
N TYR A 24 -33.84 9.17 -20.98
CA TYR A 24 -33.34 7.88 -21.44
C TYR A 24 -31.80 7.87 -21.56
N THR A 25 -31.22 8.88 -22.22
CA THR A 25 -29.76 9.00 -22.36
C THR A 25 -29.10 9.15 -21.00
N LYS A 26 -29.64 10.00 -20.10
CA LYS A 26 -29.11 10.16 -18.75
C LYS A 26 -29.17 8.86 -17.92
N HIS A 27 -30.26 8.10 -18.04
CA HIS A 27 -30.40 6.84 -17.31
C HIS A 27 -29.49 5.73 -17.87
N SER A 28 -29.34 5.65 -19.20
CA SER A 28 -28.45 4.69 -19.85
C SER A 28 -26.99 4.92 -19.46
N VAL A 29 -26.52 6.17 -19.53
CA VAL A 29 -25.15 6.54 -19.15
C VAL A 29 -24.91 6.24 -17.67
N LYS A 30 -25.86 6.57 -16.78
CA LYS A 30 -25.72 6.26 -15.35
C LYS A 30 -25.56 4.77 -15.09
N ARG A 31 -26.35 3.93 -15.78
CA ARG A 31 -26.29 2.47 -15.61
C ARG A 31 -24.97 1.89 -16.12
N GLU A 32 -24.49 2.37 -17.26
CA GLU A 32 -23.19 1.97 -17.83
C GLU A 32 -22.03 2.34 -16.89
N VAL A 33 -22.04 3.57 -16.37
CA VAL A 33 -21.07 4.06 -15.39
C VAL A 33 -21.06 3.21 -14.12
N THR A 34 -22.23 2.87 -13.57
CA THR A 34 -22.31 2.00 -12.38
C THR A 34 -21.72 0.61 -12.65
N LEU A 35 -22.09 -0.03 -13.77
CA LEU A 35 -21.56 -1.36 -14.12
C LEU A 35 -20.05 -1.34 -14.34
N LEU A 36 -19.51 -0.28 -14.94
CA LEU A 36 -18.08 -0.11 -15.14
C LEU A 36 -17.35 0.06 -13.79
N SER A 37 -17.90 0.88 -12.88
CA SER A 37 -17.36 1.07 -11.53
C SER A 37 -17.30 -0.27 -10.77
N ASP A 38 -18.40 -1.02 -10.74
CA ASP A 38 -18.48 -2.33 -10.08
C ASP A 38 -17.44 -3.31 -10.65
N THR A 39 -17.24 -3.31 -11.98
CA THR A 39 -16.27 -4.19 -12.64
C THR A 39 -14.82 -3.82 -12.30
N ILE A 40 -14.52 -2.53 -12.19
CA ILE A 40 -13.19 -2.04 -11.82
C ILE A 40 -12.91 -2.39 -10.36
N GLU A 41 -13.85 -2.12 -9.47
CA GLU A 41 -13.76 -2.48 -8.05
C GLU A 41 -13.53 -3.98 -7.90
N GLU A 42 -14.33 -4.84 -8.57
CA GLU A 42 -14.14 -6.29 -8.50
C GLU A 42 -12.75 -6.73 -8.97
N LYS A 43 -12.22 -6.13 -10.05
CA LYS A 43 -10.88 -6.47 -10.57
C LYS A 43 -9.77 -6.01 -9.64
N ILE A 44 -9.91 -4.83 -9.04
CA ILE A 44 -8.91 -4.25 -8.14
C ILE A 44 -8.97 -4.95 -6.79
N SER A 45 -10.13 -5.23 -6.22
CA SER A 45 -10.28 -5.95 -4.94
C SER A 45 -9.81 -7.40 -5.00
N ARG A 46 -9.62 -8.00 -6.20
CA ARG A 46 -8.92 -9.29 -6.34
C ARG A 46 -7.42 -9.17 -6.05
N ILE A 47 -6.86 -7.98 -6.15
CA ILE A 47 -5.52 -7.66 -5.68
C ILE A 47 -5.70 -7.16 -4.26
N LEU A 48 -5.27 -7.95 -3.28
CA LEU A 48 -5.39 -7.55 -1.87
C LEU A 48 -4.31 -6.52 -1.54
N GLU A 49 -3.05 -6.85 -1.85
CA GLU A 49 -1.89 -6.01 -1.53
C GLU A 49 -1.16 -5.61 -2.81
N LEU A 50 -1.02 -4.30 -3.04
CA LEU A 50 -0.24 -3.75 -4.15
C LEU A 50 1.10 -3.26 -3.62
N SER A 51 2.09 -4.16 -3.58
CA SER A 51 3.47 -3.81 -3.24
C SER A 51 4.15 -3.08 -4.41
N THR A 52 4.60 -1.85 -4.16
CA THR A 52 5.18 -0.96 -5.18
C THR A 52 6.60 -0.51 -4.87
N VAL A 53 7.10 -0.85 -3.68
CA VAL A 53 8.48 -0.62 -3.28
C VAL A 53 9.02 -1.86 -2.60
N LYS A 54 10.22 -2.26 -3.01
CA LYS A 54 11.05 -3.25 -2.33
C LYS A 54 12.39 -2.62 -1.96
N TYR A 55 12.64 -2.46 -0.66
CA TYR A 55 13.89 -1.93 -0.13
C TYR A 55 14.77 -3.07 0.37
N ASN A 56 15.92 -3.30 -0.26
CA ASN A 56 16.88 -4.31 0.18
C ASN A 56 17.97 -3.65 1.02
N TYR A 57 18.37 -4.30 2.11
CA TYR A 57 19.38 -3.79 3.02
C TYR A 57 20.37 -4.88 3.45
N THR A 58 21.57 -4.46 3.82
CA THR A 58 22.60 -5.30 4.45
C THR A 58 23.26 -4.49 5.54
N ASN A 59 23.23 -5.00 6.77
CA ASN A 59 23.70 -4.31 7.96
C ASN A 59 24.62 -5.19 8.82
N VAL A 60 25.27 -4.54 9.79
CA VAL A 60 26.11 -5.18 10.80
C VAL A 60 25.64 -4.73 12.17
N ALA A 61 25.34 -5.68 13.06
CA ALA A 61 24.97 -5.41 14.44
C ALA A 61 25.98 -6.02 15.41
N THR A 62 26.21 -5.34 16.53
CA THR A 62 27.11 -5.78 17.59
C THR A 62 26.33 -5.90 18.89
N TYR A 63 26.41 -7.08 19.51
CA TYR A 63 25.82 -7.36 20.81
C TYR A 63 26.91 -7.48 21.86
N LYS A 64 26.67 -6.92 23.06
CA LYS A 64 27.55 -7.05 24.23
C LYS A 64 26.70 -7.06 25.50
N ASP A 65 26.93 -8.05 26.36
CA ASP A 65 26.25 -8.19 27.64
C ASP A 65 27.20 -8.71 28.74
N ASN A 66 26.84 -8.45 30.00
CA ASN A 66 27.50 -8.99 31.18
C ASN A 66 26.45 -9.47 32.19
N LYS A 67 26.73 -10.58 32.87
CA LYS A 67 25.86 -11.09 33.93
C LYS A 67 25.77 -10.08 35.07
N LYS A 68 24.54 -9.77 35.52
CA LYS A 68 24.30 -8.85 36.63
C LYS A 68 23.97 -9.59 37.92
N VAL A 69 24.59 -9.18 39.03
CA VAL A 69 24.28 -9.62 40.39
C VAL A 69 24.07 -8.39 41.25
N ASN A 70 22.89 -8.26 41.87
CA ASN A 70 22.49 -7.09 42.66
C ASN A 70 22.71 -5.74 41.92
N GLY A 71 22.51 -5.73 40.60
CA GLY A 71 22.67 -4.53 39.75
C GLY A 71 24.11 -4.23 39.30
N PHE A 72 25.11 -4.97 39.78
CA PHE A 72 26.51 -4.82 39.36
C PHE A 72 26.92 -5.88 38.33
N ASN A 73 27.73 -5.48 37.36
CA ASN A 73 28.29 -6.39 36.35
C ASN A 73 29.33 -7.32 36.99
N MET A 74 29.16 -8.62 36.80
CA MET A 74 30.08 -9.63 37.32
C MET A 74 31.33 -9.72 36.42
N PRO A 75 32.55 -9.64 36.98
CA PRO A 75 33.78 -9.79 36.18
C PRO A 75 33.85 -11.20 35.57
N PHE A 76 34.51 -11.31 34.41
CA PHE A 76 34.67 -12.58 33.66
C PHE A 76 33.36 -13.23 33.17
N THR A 77 32.28 -12.45 33.04
CA THR A 77 30.98 -12.92 32.54
C THR A 77 30.51 -12.20 31.26
N SER A 78 31.43 -11.53 30.56
CA SER A 78 31.11 -10.83 29.32
C SER A 78 30.78 -11.82 28.22
N LYS A 79 29.72 -11.53 27.47
CA LYS A 79 29.40 -12.18 26.19
C LYS A 79 29.20 -11.14 25.11
N SER A 80 29.54 -11.46 23.87
CA SER A 80 29.37 -10.55 22.73
C SER A 80 29.40 -11.29 21.42
N PHE A 81 28.67 -10.79 20.43
CA PHE A 81 28.85 -11.21 19.06
C PHE A 81 28.74 -10.05 18.06
N ILE A 82 29.27 -10.26 16.86
CA ILE A 82 29.05 -9.41 15.69
C ILE A 82 28.32 -10.24 14.63
N ILE A 83 27.19 -9.73 14.16
CA ILE A 83 26.46 -10.31 13.03
C ILE A 83 26.47 -9.38 11.83
N LYS A 84 26.52 -9.97 10.64
CA LYS A 84 26.08 -9.34 9.39
C LYS A 84 24.80 -10.01 8.96
N TYR A 85 23.84 -9.24 8.50
CA TYR A 85 22.57 -9.75 8.02
C TYR A 85 22.09 -8.93 6.83
N SER A 86 21.33 -9.56 5.96
CA SER A 86 20.60 -8.88 4.89
C SER A 86 19.11 -9.12 5.03
N GLY A 87 18.34 -8.20 4.48
CA GLY A 87 16.90 -8.31 4.48
C GLY A 87 16.25 -7.43 3.42
N TYR A 88 14.93 -7.48 3.39
CA TYR A 88 14.13 -6.60 2.56
C TYR A 88 12.88 -6.12 3.30
N ILE A 89 12.40 -4.96 2.90
CA ILE A 89 11.12 -4.39 3.32
C ILE A 89 10.28 -4.16 2.08
N ASN A 90 9.06 -4.70 2.08
CA ASN A 90 8.07 -4.40 1.05
C ASN A 90 7.05 -3.39 1.59
N ALA A 91 6.78 -2.36 0.79
CA ALA A 91 5.79 -1.35 1.10
C ALA A 91 4.88 -1.08 -0.10
N GLY A 92 3.64 -0.74 0.19
CA GLY A 92 2.62 -0.54 -0.83
C GLY A 92 1.26 -0.22 -0.21
N VAL A 93 0.20 -0.40 -0.99
CA VAL A 93 -1.15 -0.01 -0.58
C VAL A 93 -2.03 -1.25 -0.53
N ASP A 94 -2.72 -1.44 0.60
CA ASP A 94 -3.79 -2.42 0.71
C ASP A 94 -4.98 -1.91 -0.09
N LEU A 95 -5.43 -2.71 -1.05
CA LEU A 95 -6.54 -2.38 -1.94
C LEU A 95 -7.86 -2.96 -1.44
N ASN A 96 -7.85 -3.66 -0.30
CA ASN A 96 -9.08 -4.03 0.39
C ASN A 96 -9.86 -2.77 0.78
N GLY A 97 -11.08 -2.64 0.28
CA GLY A 97 -11.92 -1.48 0.57
C GLY A 97 -11.54 -0.22 -0.20
N VAL A 98 -10.80 -0.34 -1.30
CA VAL A 98 -10.69 0.74 -2.30
C VAL A 98 -12.08 1.20 -2.72
N GLU A 99 -12.31 2.52 -2.69
CA GLU A 99 -13.55 3.10 -3.19
C GLU A 99 -13.29 3.63 -4.60
N THR A 100 -14.09 3.15 -5.56
CA THR A 100 -14.01 3.59 -6.95
C THR A 100 -15.27 4.35 -7.33
N HIS A 101 -15.08 5.51 -7.95
CA HIS A 101 -16.16 6.35 -8.44
C HIS A 101 -15.89 6.70 -9.90
N VAL A 102 -16.51 5.96 -10.81
CA VAL A 102 -16.57 6.35 -12.21
C VAL A 102 -17.58 7.51 -12.33
N ILE A 103 -17.13 8.66 -12.79
CA ILE A 103 -17.94 9.88 -12.92
C ILE A 103 -18.65 9.88 -14.29
N ASP A 104 -17.91 9.54 -15.33
CA ASP A 104 -18.37 9.39 -16.71
C ASP A 104 -17.46 8.40 -17.47
N THR A 105 -17.61 8.30 -18.80
CA THR A 105 -16.84 7.36 -19.63
C THR A 105 -15.34 7.64 -19.70
N GLN A 106 -14.88 8.83 -19.32
CA GLN A 106 -13.48 9.28 -19.39
C GLN A 106 -12.92 9.70 -18.02
N SER A 107 -13.75 9.80 -16.98
CA SER A 107 -13.36 10.36 -15.68
C SER A 107 -13.59 9.38 -14.54
N ILE A 108 -12.55 9.16 -13.73
CA ILE A 108 -12.58 8.24 -12.59
C ILE A 108 -11.88 8.84 -11.37
N LYS A 109 -12.47 8.62 -10.20
CA LYS A 109 -11.90 8.94 -8.90
C LYS A 109 -11.70 7.66 -8.09
N MET A 110 -10.53 7.50 -7.48
CA MET A 110 -10.19 6.37 -6.61
C MET A 110 -9.75 6.88 -5.24
N ILE A 111 -10.26 6.27 -4.19
CA ILE A 111 -9.87 6.57 -2.80
C ILE A 111 -9.23 5.31 -2.22
N LEU A 112 -7.99 5.47 -1.81
CA LEU A 112 -7.12 4.42 -1.29
C LEU A 112 -6.68 4.79 0.12
N ASP A 113 -6.39 3.80 0.94
CA ASP A 113 -5.70 4.04 2.20
C ASP A 113 -4.22 4.38 1.93
N LYS A 114 -3.59 5.09 2.87
CA LYS A 114 -2.16 5.40 2.76
C LYS A 114 -1.30 4.13 2.71
N PRO A 115 -0.13 4.19 2.04
CA PRO A 115 0.79 3.07 2.01
C PRO A 115 1.24 2.61 3.39
N VAL A 116 1.45 1.31 3.52
CA VAL A 116 1.95 0.63 4.72
C VAL A 116 3.13 -0.26 4.37
N ILE A 117 3.86 -0.69 5.39
CA ILE A 117 4.81 -1.80 5.27
C ILE A 117 4.02 -3.10 5.35
N PHE A 118 4.19 -3.97 4.35
CA PHE A 118 3.58 -5.29 4.35
C PHE A 118 4.45 -6.31 5.06
N ASP A 119 5.75 -6.26 4.78
CA ASP A 119 6.71 -7.15 5.40
C ASP A 119 8.07 -6.49 5.56
N ASN A 120 8.76 -6.95 6.58
CA ASN A 120 10.17 -6.74 6.82
C ASN A 120 10.75 -8.10 7.16
N VAL A 121 11.70 -8.55 6.36
CA VAL A 121 12.26 -9.90 6.44
C VAL A 121 13.76 -9.79 6.49
N ILE A 122 14.36 -10.37 7.52
CA ILE A 122 15.78 -10.72 7.50
C ILE A 122 15.86 -12.12 6.90
N VAL A 123 16.67 -12.29 5.86
CA VAL A 123 16.84 -13.56 5.16
C VAL A 123 17.72 -14.45 6.03
N GLU A 124 17.18 -15.56 6.54
CA GLU A 124 17.88 -16.40 7.50
C GLU A 124 19.21 -16.95 6.96
N GLU A 125 19.27 -17.28 5.67
CA GLU A 125 20.48 -17.75 5.00
C GLU A 125 21.57 -16.68 4.85
N GLU A 126 21.22 -15.40 5.04
CA GLU A 126 22.14 -14.28 4.96
C GLU A 126 22.55 -13.72 6.33
N VAL A 127 22.27 -14.44 7.41
CA VAL A 127 22.76 -14.12 8.75
C VAL A 127 24.09 -14.83 9.01
N TYR A 128 25.14 -14.04 9.20
CA TYR A 128 26.50 -14.52 9.44
C TYR A 128 27.02 -14.00 10.79
N ILE A 129 27.45 -14.91 11.66
CA ILE A 129 28.13 -14.58 12.91
C ILE A 129 29.64 -14.52 12.64
N TYR A 130 30.28 -13.38 12.91
CA TYR A 130 31.70 -13.14 12.58
C TYR A 130 32.65 -13.26 13.77
N ASP A 131 32.33 -12.61 14.89
CA ASP A 131 33.14 -12.60 16.11
C ASP A 131 32.23 -13.03 17.24
N GLU A 132 32.48 -14.18 17.83
CA GLU A 132 31.71 -14.73 18.95
C GLU A 132 32.63 -14.83 20.17
N LYS A 133 32.20 -14.23 21.29
CA LYS A 133 32.90 -14.34 22.58
C LYS A 133 31.88 -14.64 23.65
N ASP A 134 32.07 -15.72 24.36
CA ASP A 134 31.27 -16.05 25.53
C ASP A 134 32.15 -16.50 26.70
N SER A 135 31.51 -16.74 27.85
CA SER A 135 32.20 -17.19 29.07
C SER A 135 31.51 -18.41 29.66
N VAL A 136 32.24 -19.23 30.42
CA VAL A 136 31.68 -20.42 31.08
C VAL A 136 30.52 -20.07 32.03
N PHE A 137 30.46 -18.83 32.52
CA PHE A 137 29.47 -18.32 33.46
C PHE A 137 28.30 -17.56 32.81
N ASN A 138 28.47 -17.16 31.54
CA ASN A 138 27.49 -16.44 30.72
C ASN A 138 27.74 -16.82 29.25
N LYS A 139 27.08 -17.88 28.80
CA LYS A 139 27.16 -18.37 27.43
C LYS A 139 26.25 -17.57 26.52
N LEU A 140 26.62 -17.46 25.25
CA LEU A 140 25.69 -16.96 24.25
C LEU A 140 24.57 -17.96 24.04
N SER A 141 23.36 -17.44 23.85
CA SER A 141 22.19 -18.25 23.57
C SER A 141 21.54 -17.82 22.25
N PHE A 142 20.69 -18.69 21.72
CA PHE A 142 19.90 -18.37 20.53
C PHE A 142 18.95 -17.20 20.79
N GLU A 143 18.43 -17.08 22.02
CA GLU A 143 17.60 -15.97 22.44
C GLU A 143 18.33 -14.62 22.32
N ASP A 144 19.62 -14.54 22.68
CA ASP A 144 20.40 -13.30 22.52
C ASP A 144 20.47 -12.86 21.05
N LEU A 145 20.66 -13.81 20.14
CA LEU A 145 20.68 -13.56 18.70
C LEU A 145 19.30 -13.13 18.20
N TYR A 146 18.26 -13.85 18.62
CA TYR A 146 16.89 -13.57 18.24
C TYR A 146 16.45 -12.16 18.67
N ASP A 147 16.73 -11.77 19.91
CA ASP A 147 16.40 -10.44 20.44
C ASP A 147 17.08 -9.32 19.64
N VAL A 148 18.33 -9.53 19.23
CA VAL A 148 19.05 -8.58 18.36
C VAL A 148 18.40 -8.49 16.99
N LEU A 149 18.09 -9.62 16.34
CA LEU A 149 17.45 -9.61 15.03
C LEU A 149 16.07 -8.94 15.06
N VAL A 150 15.26 -9.18 16.08
CA VAL A 150 13.95 -8.52 16.26
C VAL A 150 14.13 -7.01 16.39
N LYS A 151 15.05 -6.55 17.24
CA LYS A 151 15.33 -5.13 17.43
C LYS A 151 15.84 -4.45 16.15
N GLU A 152 16.72 -5.13 15.41
CA GLU A 152 17.26 -4.61 14.16
C GLU A 152 16.18 -4.50 13.08
N LYS A 153 15.17 -5.40 13.07
CA LYS A 153 14.00 -5.29 12.19
C LYS A 153 13.22 -4.01 12.48
N GLU A 154 12.83 -3.79 13.73
CA GLU A 154 12.09 -2.60 14.16
C GLU A 154 12.86 -1.30 13.84
N THR A 155 14.17 -1.30 14.14
CA THR A 155 15.04 -0.14 13.87
C THR A 155 15.12 0.18 12.37
N MET A 156 15.24 -0.85 11.53
CA MET A 156 15.30 -0.66 10.07
C MET A 156 13.97 -0.13 9.51
N GLU A 157 12.82 -0.63 9.99
CA GLU A 157 11.50 -0.09 9.60
C GLU A 157 11.38 1.40 9.91
N GLU A 158 11.70 1.81 11.14
CA GLU A 158 11.66 3.22 11.53
C GLU A 158 12.60 4.08 10.66
N GLU A 159 13.81 3.59 10.39
CA GLU A 159 14.80 4.27 9.58
C GLU A 159 14.31 4.50 8.14
N VAL A 160 13.76 3.47 7.49
CA VAL A 160 13.30 3.59 6.09
C VAL A 160 12.02 4.41 5.97
N ILE A 161 11.13 4.36 6.97
CA ILE A 161 9.95 5.23 7.04
C ILE A 161 10.41 6.69 7.09
N GLN A 162 11.38 7.01 7.94
CA GLN A 162 11.94 8.36 8.03
C GLN A 162 12.64 8.81 6.74
N LYS A 163 13.23 7.87 5.99
CA LYS A 163 13.81 8.11 4.66
C LYS A 163 12.76 8.31 3.55
N GLY A 164 11.48 8.12 3.84
CA GLY A 164 10.38 8.36 2.90
C GLY A 164 9.92 7.13 2.12
N LEU A 165 10.19 5.91 2.59
CA LEU A 165 9.77 4.67 1.91
C LEU A 165 8.27 4.68 1.56
N LEU A 166 7.41 5.14 2.48
CA LEU A 166 5.96 5.20 2.26
C LEU A 166 5.57 6.28 1.24
N ASN A 167 6.35 7.37 1.14
CA ASN A 167 6.12 8.39 0.11
C ASN A 167 6.46 7.85 -1.28
N ASP A 168 7.54 7.07 -1.39
CA ASP A 168 7.90 6.38 -2.62
C ASP A 168 6.82 5.35 -3.01
N ALA A 169 6.29 4.61 -2.04
CA ALA A 169 5.19 3.68 -2.27
C ALA A 169 3.90 4.40 -2.72
N GLU A 170 3.57 5.55 -2.14
CA GLU A 170 2.42 6.36 -2.57
C GLU A 170 2.59 6.82 -4.03
N LYS A 171 3.77 7.36 -4.34
CA LYS A 171 4.11 7.84 -5.68
C LYS A 171 4.06 6.72 -6.71
N ASN A 172 4.72 5.60 -6.45
CA ASN A 172 4.76 4.47 -7.37
C ASN A 172 3.36 3.87 -7.58
N THR A 173 2.56 3.78 -6.51
CA THR A 173 1.16 3.32 -6.60
C THR A 173 0.33 4.23 -7.48
N ARG A 174 0.44 5.55 -7.28
CA ARG A 174 -0.25 6.55 -8.11
C ARG A 174 0.15 6.43 -9.58
N GLU A 175 1.44 6.33 -9.87
CA GLU A 175 1.94 6.19 -11.25
C GLU A 175 1.42 4.91 -11.91
N LEU A 176 1.48 3.78 -11.21
CA LEU A 176 1.03 2.48 -11.71
C LEU A 176 -0.47 2.47 -11.99
N LEU A 177 -1.29 2.92 -11.03
CA LEU A 177 -2.74 2.96 -11.20
C LEU A 177 -3.18 3.97 -12.25
N THR A 178 -2.51 5.12 -12.35
CA THR A 178 -2.78 6.10 -13.41
C THR A 178 -2.51 5.48 -14.78
N SER A 179 -1.37 4.82 -14.96
CA SER A 179 -1.03 4.16 -16.23
C SER A 179 -2.03 3.05 -16.59
N LEU A 180 -2.45 2.25 -15.61
CA LEU A 180 -3.46 1.21 -15.79
C LEU A 180 -4.81 1.81 -16.25
N LEU A 181 -5.29 2.84 -15.56
CA LEU A 181 -6.57 3.48 -15.87
C LEU A 181 -6.55 4.21 -17.22
N GLN A 182 -5.42 4.83 -17.59
CA GLN A 182 -5.21 5.38 -18.93
C GLN A 182 -5.31 4.30 -20.01
N GLY A 183 -4.71 3.13 -19.76
CA GLY A 183 -4.82 1.96 -20.64
C GLY A 183 -6.26 1.44 -20.81
N MET A 184 -7.15 1.75 -19.84
CA MET A 184 -8.58 1.44 -19.89
C MET A 184 -9.42 2.52 -20.59
N GLY A 185 -8.82 3.65 -21.00
CA GLY A 185 -9.49 4.74 -21.72
C GLY A 185 -9.91 5.93 -20.85
N PHE A 186 -9.53 5.96 -19.57
CA PHE A 186 -9.77 7.13 -18.72
C PHE A 186 -8.74 8.24 -19.00
N GLU A 187 -9.23 9.48 -19.13
CA GLU A 187 -8.41 10.67 -19.38
C GLU A 187 -8.26 11.51 -18.11
N ASN A 188 -9.33 11.65 -17.32
CA ASN A 188 -9.34 12.43 -16.07
C ASN A 188 -9.30 11.49 -14.87
N ILE A 189 -8.11 11.28 -14.32
CA ILE A 189 -7.88 10.33 -13.21
C ILE A 189 -7.53 11.10 -11.95
N GLU A 190 -8.32 10.92 -10.89
CA GLU A 190 -8.07 11.47 -9.57
C GLU A 190 -7.85 10.33 -8.57
N ILE A 191 -6.68 10.26 -7.95
CA ILE A 191 -6.37 9.24 -6.91
C ILE A 191 -6.11 9.98 -5.59
N ILE A 192 -6.78 9.57 -4.52
CA ILE A 192 -6.64 10.18 -3.19
C ILE A 192 -6.21 9.12 -2.19
N PHE A 193 -5.23 9.46 -1.36
CA PHE A 193 -4.79 8.63 -0.23
C PHE A 193 -5.33 9.22 1.08
N ARG A 194 -6.02 8.42 1.88
CA ARG A 194 -6.61 8.82 3.18
C ARG A 194 -5.80 8.31 4.36
#